data_AF-A0A7G1IU93-F1
#
_entry.id   AF-A0A7G1IU93-F1
#
_cell.length_a   1.000
_cell.length_b   1.000
_cell.length_c   1.000
_cell.angle_alpha   90.00
_cell.angle_beta   90.00
_cell.angle_gamma   90.00
#
_symmetry.space_group_name_H-M   'P 1'
#
loop_
_entity.id
_entity.type
_entity.pdbx_description
1 polymer ?
#
loop_
_entity_poly.entity_id
_entity_poly.type
_entity_poly.pdbx_seq_one_letter_code
_entity_poly.pdbx_strand_id
1 'polypeptide(L)' 'MEIRLAFPNEVDAIMQVMEDAKKCLADAGSDQWQNGYPNADIVIEDIISGQAYVALE' A
#
# COMPACT_ATOMS: atom_id res chain seq x y z
N MET A 1 18.14 -5.79 0.29
CA MET A 1 16.76 -6.13 0.71
C MET A 1 16.65 -6.06 2.23
N GLU A 2 16.31 -4.87 2.70
CA GLU A 2 15.91 -4.59 4.07
C GLU A 2 14.39 -4.71 4.19
N ILE A 3 13.89 -5.37 5.24
CA ILE A 3 12.46 -5.43 5.56
C ILE A 3 12.28 -4.80 6.93
N ARG A 4 11.44 -3.77 7.01
CA ARG A 4 11.16 -3.05 8.25
C ARG A 4 9.73 -2.53 8.30
N LEU A 5 9.30 -2.11 9.48
CA LEU A 5 8.07 -1.35 9.63
C LEU A 5 8.15 -0.04 8.83
N ALA A 6 7.02 0.33 8.23
CA ALA A 6 6.84 1.60 7.57
C ALA A 6 6.78 2.74 8.60
N PHE A 7 7.26 3.91 8.20
CA PHE A 7 7.10 5.14 8.97
C PHE A 7 5.91 5.97 8.46
N PRO A 8 5.25 6.77 9.33
CA PRO A 8 4.10 7.58 8.92
C PRO A 8 4.35 8.56 7.77
N ASN A 9 5.59 9.02 7.59
CA ASN A 9 5.98 9.92 6.49
C ASN A 9 6.16 9.18 5.15
N GLU A 10 6.01 7.86 5.11
CA GLU A 10 6.15 7.03 3.91
C GLU A 10 4.80 6.67 3.26
N VAL A 11 3.68 7.10 3.85
CA VAL A 11 2.31 6.81 3.35
C VAL A 11 2.15 7.16 1.88
N ASP A 12 2.63 8.33 1.45
CA ASP A 12 2.50 8.76 0.06
C ASP A 12 3.26 7.83 -0.90
N ALA A 13 4.46 7.39 -0.52
CA ALA A 13 5.25 6.46 -1.32
C ALA A 13 4.62 5.06 -1.36
N ILE A 14 4.07 4.60 -0.23
CA ILE A 14 3.33 3.32 -0.17
C ILE A 14 2.10 3.39 -1.07
N MET A 15 1.36 4.50 -1.03
CA MET A 15 0.18 4.70 -1.87
C MET A 15 0.53 4.72 -3.36
N GLN A 16 1.67 5.27 -3.77
CA GLN A 16 2.12 5.19 -5.16
C GLN A 16 2.29 3.73 -5.63
N VAL A 17 2.94 2.89 -4.83
CA VAL A 17 3.09 1.45 -5.12
C VAL A 17 1.72 0.75 -5.14
N MET A 18 0.82 1.12 -4.23
CA MET A 18 -0.54 0.56 -4.20
C MET A 18 -1.35 0.93 -5.44
N GLU A 19 -1.25 2.17 -5.95
CA GLU A 19 -1.93 2.58 -7.17
C GLU A 19 -1.44 1.81 -8.41
N ASP A 20 -0.13 1.59 -8.53
CA ASP A 20 0.43 0.75 -9.59
C ASP A 20 -0.08 -0.70 -9.50
N ALA A 21 -0.18 -1.25 -8.29
CA ALA A 21 -0.74 -2.59 -8.06
C ALA A 21 -2.24 -2.65 -8.42
N LYS A 22 -3.04 -1.65 -8.04
CA LYS A 22 -4.46 -1.56 -8.42
C LYS A 22 -4.64 -1.53 -9.93
N LYS A 23 -3.82 -0.76 -10.64
CA LYS A 23 -3.86 -0.71 -12.10
C LYS A 23 -3.50 -2.06 -12.72
N CYS A 24 -2.47 -2.73 -12.22
CA CYS A 24 -2.09 -4.07 -12.68
C CYS A 24 -3.23 -5.09 -12.50
N LEU A 25 -3.95 -5.05 -11.38
CA LEU A 25 -5.12 -5.90 -11.13
C LEU A 25 -6.27 -5.59 -12.10
N ALA A 26 -6.55 -4.31 -12.35
CA ALA A 26 -7.58 -3.89 -13.30
C ALA A 26 -7.25 -4.33 -14.73
N ASP A 27 -6.00 -4.16 -15.16
CA ASP A 27 -5.50 -4.58 -16.48
C ASP A 27 -5.58 -6.12 -16.65
N ALA A 28 -5.46 -6.87 -15.57
CA ALA A 28 -5.66 -8.32 -15.52
C ALA A 28 -7.15 -8.75 -15.47
N GLY A 29 -8.08 -7.80 -15.46
CA GLY A 29 -9.52 -8.05 -15.41
C GLY A 29 -10.08 -8.35 -14.01
N SER A 30 -9.31 -8.06 -12.95
CA SER A 30 -9.75 -8.21 -11.57
C SER A 30 -10.55 -7.00 -11.10
N ASP A 31 -11.61 -7.25 -10.34
CA ASP A 31 -12.38 -6.22 -9.62
C ASP A 31 -11.79 -5.91 -8.23
N GLN A 32 -10.75 -6.65 -7.81
CA GLN A 32 -10.08 -6.41 -6.54
C GLN A 32 -9.47 -5.01 -6.49
N TRP A 33 -9.73 -4.34 -5.38
CA TRP A 33 -9.21 -3.02 -5.05
C TRP A 33 -9.67 -1.87 -5.96
N GLN A 34 -10.72 -2.12 -6.76
CA GLN A 34 -11.31 -1.12 -7.65
C GLN A 34 -12.47 -0.34 -6.99
N ASN A 35 -12.73 -0.57 -5.70
CA ASN A 35 -13.85 -0.01 -4.95
C ASN A 35 -13.43 1.00 -3.87
N GLY A 36 -12.27 1.65 -4.02
CA GLY A 36 -11.76 2.65 -3.07
C GLY A 36 -10.98 2.08 -1.87
N TYR A 37 -10.72 0.76 -1.89
CA TYR A 37 -9.85 0.07 -0.94
C TYR A 37 -8.68 -0.58 -1.70
N PRO A 38 -7.46 -0.66 -1.15
CA PRO A 38 -7.00 0.06 0.03
C PRO A 38 -6.85 1.57 -0.25
N ASN A 39 -6.84 2.38 0.81
CA ASN A 39 -6.65 3.84 0.74
C ASN A 39 -5.70 4.32 1.83
N ALA A 40 -5.35 5.61 1.80
CA ALA A 40 -4.37 6.19 2.71
C ALA A 40 -4.74 6.03 4.19
N ASP A 41 -6.03 6.15 4.55
CA ASP A 41 -6.47 6.01 5.94
C ASP A 41 -6.21 4.60 6.48
N ILE A 42 -6.47 3.57 5.66
CA ILE A 42 -6.16 2.17 6.00
C ILE A 42 -4.65 1.97 6.15
N VAL A 43 -3.85 2.51 5.23
CA VAL A 43 -2.38 2.39 5.32
C VAL A 43 -1.84 3.09 6.57
N ILE A 44 -2.39 4.25 6.92
CA ILE A 44 -2.04 4.98 8.16
C ILE A 44 -2.40 4.15 9.39
N GLU A 45 -3.57 3.53 9.41
CA GLU A 45 -4.00 2.63 10.50
C GLU A 45 -3.05 1.43 10.64
N ASP A 46 -2.65 0.81 9.52
CA ASP A 46 -1.68 -0.29 9.51
C ASP A 46 -0.29 0.13 10.01
N ILE A 47 0.13 1.36 9.72
CA ILE A 47 1.39 1.92 10.26
C ILE A 47 1.28 2.12 11.77
N ILE A 48 0.19 2.75 12.23
CA ILE A 48 -0.04 3.04 13.66
C ILE A 48 -0.17 1.74 14.46
N SER A 49 -0.77 0.71 13.89
CA SER A 49 -0.96 -0.60 14.52
C SER A 49 0.28 -1.50 14.45
N GLY A 50 1.35 -1.07 13.77
CA GLY A 50 2.59 -1.85 13.60
C GLY A 50 2.43 -3.06 12.67
N GLN A 51 1.49 -2.98 11.71
CA GLN A 51 1.17 -4.02 10.74
C GLN A 51 1.74 -3.75 9.34
N ALA A 52 2.06 -2.49 9.02
CA ALA A 52 2.64 -2.11 7.74
C ALA A 52 4.16 -2.37 7.68
N TYR A 53 4.59 -3.31 6.82
CA TYR A 53 5.99 -3.56 6.51
C TYR A 53 6.31 -3.13 5.07
N VAL A 54 7.52 -2.61 4.87
CA VAL A 54 8.07 -2.25 3.56
C VAL A 54 9.36 -3.00 3.29
N ALA A 55 9.62 -3.27 2.00
CA ALA A 55 10.86 -3.84 1.52
C ALA A 55 11.63 -2.77 0.73
N LEU A 56 12.88 -2.54 1.11
CA LEU A 56 13.80 -1.60 0.47
C LEU A 56 14.96 -2.36 -0.14
N GLU A 57 15.49 -1.89 -1.27
CA GLU A 57 16.69 -2.47 -1.88
C GLU A 57 17.95 -2.19 -1.06
#